data_AF-A0A7S0PVI4-F1
#
_entry.id   AF-A0A7S0PVI4-F1
#
_cell.length_a   1.000
_cell.length_b   1.000
_cell.length_c   1.000
_cell.angle_alpha   90.00
_cell.angle_beta   90.00
_cell.angle_gamma   90.00
#
_symmetry.space_group_name_H-M   'P 1'
#
loop_
_entity.id
_entity.type
_entity.pdbx_description
1 polymer ?
#
loop_
_entity_poly.entity_id
_entity_poly.type
_entity_poly.pdbx_seq_one_letter_code
_entity_poly.pdbx_strand_id
1 'polypeptide(L)'
;AEPAPAAPAAPAEPVAAAVPAEPAVPTPPPLTQKPFPGLFDMPTAGTAQPMGATLSADGVNFAVYAAPECLGVHLCIWKPEDLKAGKEPTVEIPLDPTTNRTGNTWHIHLPKASDQMLYGYRINGQKDQHKGHHFDWENILLDPYAKAVLSGDRKKYGEQSAMCQVGEECWPQYAGAVPSRQDNFDWEGVTSPKYELSELCVYECHVRGLTAQDGGGTYDDIIPKLPYFKRMGFNALELLPIHEFNELEIGRA
;
A
#
# COMPACT_ATOMS: atom_id res chain seq x y z
N ALA A 1 -31.06 80.49 42.96
CA ALA A 1 -30.21 79.62 42.13
C ALA A 1 -30.14 78.29 42.85
N GLU A 2 -30.91 77.32 42.38
CA GLU A 2 -31.06 75.98 42.94
C GLU A 2 -30.01 75.05 42.27
N PRO A 3 -29.35 74.11 42.97
CA PRO A 3 -28.35 73.25 42.34
C PRO A 3 -29.03 72.10 41.59
N ALA A 4 -28.50 71.78 40.40
CA ALA A 4 -28.98 70.70 39.55
C ALA A 4 -28.75 69.31 40.19
N PRO A 5 -29.62 68.30 39.94
CA PRO A 5 -29.47 66.97 40.49
C PRO A 5 -28.35 66.17 39.79
N ALA A 6 -27.68 65.31 40.55
CA ALA A 6 -26.59 64.46 40.10
C ALA A 6 -27.08 63.34 39.15
N ALA A 7 -26.27 63.02 38.14
CA ALA A 7 -26.51 61.96 37.17
C ALA A 7 -26.41 60.55 37.80
N PRO A 8 -27.18 59.55 37.31
CA PRO A 8 -27.16 58.21 37.86
C PRO A 8 -25.90 57.43 37.43
N ALA A 9 -25.42 56.56 38.33
CA ALA A 9 -24.27 55.70 38.10
C ALA A 9 -24.54 54.62 37.03
N ALA A 10 -23.52 54.33 36.23
CA ALA A 10 -23.55 53.29 35.20
C ALA A 10 -23.71 51.87 35.81
N PRO A 11 -24.39 50.93 35.12
CA PRO A 11 -24.59 49.58 35.62
C PRO A 11 -23.28 48.77 35.54
N ALA A 12 -23.09 47.88 36.53
CA ALA A 12 -21.96 46.97 36.60
C ALA A 12 -22.02 45.91 35.48
N GLU A 13 -20.86 45.61 34.89
CA GLU A 13 -20.71 44.56 33.87
C GLU A 13 -21.03 43.16 34.45
N PRO A 14 -21.64 42.25 33.67
CA PRO A 14 -21.96 40.92 34.14
C PRO A 14 -20.70 40.05 34.21
N VAL A 15 -20.56 39.33 35.32
CA VAL A 15 -19.49 38.34 35.53
C VAL A 15 -19.70 37.17 34.56
N ALA A 16 -18.69 36.90 33.73
CA ALA A 16 -18.71 35.80 32.76
C ALA A 16 -18.91 34.44 33.48
N ALA A 17 -19.93 33.71 33.05
CA ALA A 17 -20.20 32.35 33.53
C ALA A 17 -19.06 31.40 33.09
N ALA A 18 -18.59 30.56 34.01
CA ALA A 18 -17.58 29.56 33.75
C ALA A 18 -18.06 28.58 32.66
N VAL A 19 -17.25 28.40 31.62
CA VAL A 19 -17.48 27.41 30.56
C VAL A 19 -17.37 26.02 31.19
N PRO A 20 -18.37 25.13 31.04
CA PRO A 20 -18.29 23.77 31.56
C PRO A 20 -17.13 23.02 30.89
N ALA A 21 -16.34 22.31 31.70
CA ALA A 21 -15.22 21.51 31.22
C ALA A 21 -15.71 20.47 30.21
N GLU A 22 -15.03 20.40 29.05
CA GLU A 22 -15.28 19.36 28.06
C GLU A 22 -15.18 17.96 28.71
N PRO A 23 -16.12 17.05 28.42
CA PRO A 23 -16.05 15.69 28.91
C PRO A 23 -14.74 15.06 28.42
N ALA A 24 -13.95 14.53 29.36
CA ALA A 24 -12.70 13.85 29.04
C ALA A 24 -12.96 12.75 28.01
N VAL A 25 -12.38 12.91 26.82
CA VAL A 25 -12.42 11.88 25.78
C VAL A 25 -11.79 10.62 26.36
N PRO A 26 -12.51 9.47 26.41
CA PRO A 26 -11.96 8.25 26.96
C PRO A 26 -10.69 7.87 26.19
N THR A 27 -9.58 7.69 26.90
CA THR A 27 -8.32 7.25 26.31
C THR A 27 -8.52 5.87 25.69
N PRO A 28 -8.29 5.67 24.38
CA PRO A 28 -8.40 4.36 23.78
C PRO A 28 -7.40 3.39 24.46
N PRO A 29 -7.73 2.08 24.52
CA PRO A 29 -6.84 1.09 25.09
C PRO A 29 -5.47 1.14 24.39
N PRO A 30 -4.36 0.91 25.12
CA PRO A 30 -3.03 0.98 24.53
C PRO A 30 -2.90 -0.04 23.40
N LEU A 31 -2.46 0.45 22.24
CA LEU A 31 -2.14 -0.40 21.09
C LEU A 31 -1.03 -1.36 21.51
N THR A 32 -1.31 -2.66 21.51
CA THR A 32 -0.37 -3.68 22.00
C THR A 32 0.23 -4.43 20.82
N GLN A 33 1.48 -4.14 20.50
CA GLN A 33 2.26 -4.91 19.53
C GLN A 33 2.81 -6.18 20.17
N LYS A 34 2.80 -7.30 19.44
CA LYS A 34 3.25 -8.61 19.93
C LYS A 34 4.06 -9.31 18.84
N PRO A 35 5.05 -10.15 19.22
CA PRO A 35 5.72 -11.03 18.27
C PRO A 35 4.73 -12.10 17.76
N PHE A 36 5.00 -12.65 16.58
CA PHE A 36 4.26 -13.78 16.05
C PHE A 36 5.22 -14.92 15.69
N PRO A 37 5.30 -16.00 16.49
CA PRO A 37 6.23 -17.09 16.27
C PRO A 37 6.13 -17.66 14.84
N GLY A 38 7.27 -17.75 14.17
CA GLY A 38 7.38 -18.24 12.79
C GLY A 38 7.11 -17.19 11.70
N LEU A 39 6.68 -15.98 12.06
CA LEU A 39 6.55 -14.85 11.13
C LEU A 39 7.53 -13.72 11.44
N PHE A 40 7.61 -13.23 12.69
CA PHE A 40 8.51 -12.15 13.11
C PHE A 40 8.64 -12.07 14.65
N ASP A 41 9.73 -11.47 15.12
CA ASP A 41 10.02 -11.18 16.54
C ASP A 41 9.32 -9.89 17.01
N MET A 42 9.62 -9.37 18.21
CA MET A 42 8.94 -8.20 18.76
C MET A 42 9.06 -6.98 17.82
N PRO A 43 7.95 -6.36 17.38
CA PRO A 43 8.01 -5.16 16.55
C PRO A 43 8.75 -4.01 17.24
N THR A 44 9.39 -3.18 16.44
CA THR A 44 10.14 -1.99 16.88
C THR A 44 9.70 -0.76 16.07
N ALA A 45 10.12 0.43 16.50
CA ALA A 45 9.71 1.69 15.88
C ALA A 45 9.92 1.71 14.35
N GLY A 46 11.03 1.15 13.85
CA GLY A 46 11.39 1.24 12.44
C GLY A 46 11.77 2.66 12.02
N THR A 47 11.73 2.91 10.71
CA THR A 47 12.20 4.16 10.10
C THR A 47 11.27 4.60 8.97
N ALA A 48 11.09 5.92 8.82
CA ALA A 48 10.20 6.51 7.82
C ALA A 48 10.70 6.39 6.37
N GLN A 49 11.95 5.97 6.16
CA GLN A 49 12.55 5.82 4.84
C GLN A 49 13.47 4.59 4.85
N PRO A 50 13.58 3.89 3.72
CA PRO A 50 12.84 4.09 2.46
C PRO A 50 11.35 3.70 2.57
N MET A 51 10.52 4.23 1.66
CA MET A 51 9.11 3.87 1.53
C MET A 51 8.91 2.43 1.05
N GLY A 52 7.81 1.81 1.49
CA GLY A 52 7.43 0.44 1.22
C GLY A 52 8.00 -0.57 2.21
N ALA A 53 7.86 -1.86 1.90
CA ALA A 53 8.57 -2.92 2.59
C ALA A 53 10.02 -3.03 2.07
N THR A 54 10.98 -2.92 2.97
CA THR A 54 12.42 -2.95 2.65
C THR A 54 13.20 -3.82 3.62
N LEU A 55 14.16 -4.57 3.09
CA LEU A 55 15.02 -5.43 3.89
C LEU A 55 15.93 -4.58 4.78
N SER A 56 15.93 -4.87 6.09
CA SER A 56 16.91 -4.34 7.04
C SER A 56 18.01 -5.38 7.31
N ALA A 57 18.95 -5.07 8.20
CA ALA A 57 20.00 -6.02 8.59
C ALA A 57 19.43 -7.30 9.23
N ASP A 58 18.38 -7.17 10.03
CA ASP A 58 17.84 -8.24 10.88
C ASP A 58 16.36 -8.56 10.62
N GLY A 59 15.69 -7.87 9.70
CA GLY A 59 14.25 -8.05 9.44
C GLY A 59 13.78 -7.27 8.22
N VAL A 60 12.57 -6.70 8.33
CA VAL A 60 11.92 -5.88 7.29
C VAL A 60 11.39 -4.60 7.92
N ASN A 61 11.71 -3.47 7.32
CA ASN A 61 11.13 -2.17 7.64
C ASN A 61 9.97 -1.87 6.68
N PHE A 62 8.84 -1.48 7.24
CA PHE A 62 7.67 -1.03 6.50
C PHE A 62 7.52 0.47 6.70
N ALA A 63 7.31 1.23 5.63
CA ALA A 63 7.00 2.65 5.70
C ALA A 63 5.95 3.04 4.66
N VAL A 64 4.87 3.68 5.10
CA VAL A 64 3.78 4.11 4.22
C VAL A 64 3.37 5.53 4.56
N TYR A 65 3.19 6.35 3.51
CA TYR A 65 2.61 7.68 3.67
C TYR A 65 1.10 7.57 3.86
N ALA A 66 0.55 8.26 4.85
CA ALA A 66 -0.88 8.47 5.00
C ALA A 66 -1.19 9.95 5.11
N ALA A 67 -2.35 10.38 4.59
CA ALA A 67 -2.75 11.78 4.65
C ALA A 67 -2.86 12.29 6.10
N PRO A 68 -2.71 13.61 6.36
CA PRO A 68 -2.78 14.20 7.70
C PRO A 68 -4.01 13.79 8.51
N GLU A 69 -5.14 13.55 7.83
CA GLU A 69 -6.43 13.19 8.41
C GLU A 69 -6.52 11.72 8.83
N CYS A 70 -5.46 10.94 8.61
CA CYS A 70 -5.29 9.58 9.11
C CYS A 70 -5.15 9.58 10.63
N LEU A 71 -6.01 8.78 11.27
CA LEU A 71 -6.07 8.61 12.71
C LEU A 71 -5.36 7.33 13.19
N GLY A 72 -5.19 6.34 12.32
CA GLY A 72 -4.54 5.09 12.66
C GLY A 72 -4.20 4.25 11.43
N VAL A 73 -3.10 3.50 11.54
CA VAL A 73 -2.65 2.54 10.53
C VAL A 73 -2.39 1.21 11.21
N HIS A 74 -2.92 0.14 10.64
CA HIS A 74 -2.58 -1.22 11.03
C HIS A 74 -1.89 -1.92 9.87
N LEU A 75 -0.78 -2.57 10.16
CA LEU A 75 -0.09 -3.46 9.22
C LEU A 75 -0.77 -4.83 9.28
N CYS A 76 -1.38 -5.24 8.18
CA CYS A 76 -2.03 -6.53 8.00
C CYS A 76 -1.04 -7.50 7.35
N ILE A 77 -0.88 -8.68 7.91
CA ILE A 77 0.06 -9.71 7.43
C ILE A 77 -0.70 -11.00 7.16
N TRP A 78 -0.41 -11.62 6.02
CA TRP A 78 -0.90 -12.94 5.66
C TRP A 78 0.25 -13.92 5.44
N LYS A 79 -0.04 -15.18 5.75
CA LYS A 79 0.59 -16.30 5.08
C LYS A 79 -0.02 -16.48 3.68
N PRO A 80 0.75 -16.90 2.66
CA PRO A 80 0.24 -17.07 1.30
C PRO A 80 -1.01 -17.97 1.22
N GLU A 81 -1.08 -19.02 2.04
CA GLU A 81 -2.20 -19.94 2.07
C GLU A 81 -3.48 -19.31 2.63
N ASP A 82 -3.35 -18.38 3.59
CA ASP A 82 -4.49 -17.69 4.18
C ASP A 82 -5.07 -16.67 3.21
N LEU A 83 -4.22 -15.90 2.52
CA LEU A 83 -4.66 -14.97 1.47
C LEU A 83 -5.36 -15.73 0.33
N LYS A 84 -4.75 -16.83 -0.13
CA LYS A 84 -5.32 -17.69 -1.17
C LYS A 84 -6.66 -18.33 -0.77
N ALA A 85 -6.89 -18.55 0.52
CA ALA A 85 -8.15 -19.10 1.03
C ALA A 85 -9.20 -18.00 1.31
N GLY A 86 -8.93 -16.73 0.94
CA GLY A 86 -9.83 -15.61 1.19
C GLY A 86 -10.05 -15.29 2.66
N LYS A 87 -9.07 -15.59 3.52
CA LYS A 87 -9.19 -15.33 4.96
C LYS A 87 -8.73 -13.91 5.32
N GLU A 88 -9.24 -13.43 6.46
CA GLU A 88 -8.71 -12.26 7.15
C GLU A 88 -7.19 -12.38 7.44
N PRO A 89 -6.48 -11.25 7.65
CA PRO A 89 -5.06 -11.25 7.99
C PRO A 89 -4.71 -12.24 9.08
N THR A 90 -3.66 -13.03 8.86
CA THR A 90 -3.09 -13.93 9.87
C THR A 90 -2.68 -13.14 11.12
N VAL A 91 -2.18 -11.91 10.93
CA VAL A 91 -1.82 -10.98 12.02
C VAL A 91 -2.17 -9.56 11.61
N GLU A 92 -2.67 -8.78 12.57
CA GLU A 92 -2.88 -7.35 12.42
C GLU A 92 -2.11 -6.62 13.52
N ILE A 93 -1.22 -5.70 13.12
CA ILE A 93 -0.33 -4.98 14.03
C ILE A 93 -0.72 -3.50 14.01
N PRO A 94 -1.27 -2.97 15.11
CA PRO A 94 -1.51 -1.54 15.21
C PRO A 94 -0.20 -0.76 15.32
N LEU A 95 -0.04 0.30 14.53
CA LEU A 95 1.09 1.21 14.65
C LEU A 95 0.78 2.29 15.69
N ASP A 96 1.68 2.46 16.67
CA ASP A 96 1.54 3.50 17.68
C ASP A 96 1.86 4.88 17.06
N PRO A 97 0.92 5.83 17.05
CA PRO A 97 1.13 7.16 16.46
C PRO A 97 2.30 7.96 17.07
N THR A 98 2.75 7.57 18.26
CA THR A 98 3.83 8.24 19.01
C THR A 98 5.21 7.71 18.63
N THR A 99 5.32 6.41 18.32
CA THR A 99 6.60 5.72 18.10
C THR A 99 6.78 5.22 16.66
N ASN A 100 5.68 4.88 15.99
CA ASN A 100 5.62 4.33 14.63
C ASN A 100 5.19 5.38 13.59
N ARG A 101 5.41 6.67 13.85
CA ARG A 101 5.09 7.74 12.90
C ARG A 101 6.11 8.87 12.99
N THR A 102 6.59 9.30 11.83
CA THR A 102 7.41 10.50 11.68
C THR A 102 6.75 11.40 10.62
N GLY A 103 6.27 12.57 11.02
CA GLY A 103 5.46 13.42 10.14
C GLY A 103 4.18 12.71 9.72
N ASN A 104 4.01 12.47 8.41
CA ASN A 104 2.86 11.75 7.83
C ASN A 104 3.23 10.34 7.35
N THR A 105 4.42 9.87 7.69
CA THR A 105 4.87 8.53 7.34
C THR A 105 4.76 7.63 8.54
N TRP A 106 3.96 6.58 8.39
CA TRP A 106 3.80 5.51 9.36
C TRP A 106 4.81 4.43 9.07
N HIS A 107 5.48 3.93 10.10
CA HIS A 107 6.56 2.98 9.92
C HIS A 107 6.66 1.99 11.08
N ILE A 108 7.09 0.78 10.77
CA ILE A 108 7.34 -0.27 11.76
C ILE A 108 8.42 -1.21 11.25
N HIS A 109 9.28 -1.69 12.14
CA HIS A 109 10.28 -2.69 11.81
C HIS A 109 9.95 -4.00 12.50
N LEU A 110 9.95 -5.07 11.71
CA LEU A 110 9.69 -6.45 12.13
C LEU A 110 11.00 -7.25 12.05
N PRO A 111 11.69 -7.47 13.18
CA PRO A 111 12.88 -8.31 13.21
C PRO A 111 12.54 -9.76 12.87
N LYS A 112 13.48 -10.45 12.21
CA LYS A 112 13.35 -11.83 11.72
C LYS A 112 12.06 -12.10 10.94
N ALA A 113 11.55 -11.07 10.24
CA ALA A 113 10.41 -11.21 9.37
C ALA A 113 10.67 -12.27 8.29
N SER A 114 9.72 -13.18 8.13
CA SER A 114 9.72 -14.18 7.05
C SER A 114 9.55 -13.48 5.70
N ASP A 115 10.30 -13.93 4.70
CA ASP A 115 10.22 -13.43 3.32
C ASP A 115 9.04 -14.03 2.54
N GLN A 116 8.33 -14.99 3.12
CA GLN A 116 7.09 -15.55 2.55
C GLN A 116 5.84 -14.76 2.97
N MET A 117 6.01 -13.70 3.76
CA MET A 117 4.89 -12.89 4.23
C MET A 117 4.33 -12.01 3.12
N LEU A 118 3.01 -11.88 3.14
CA LEU A 118 2.28 -10.90 2.35
C LEU A 118 1.73 -9.84 3.28
N TYR A 119 1.56 -8.62 2.79
CA TYR A 119 1.14 -7.50 3.62
C TYR A 119 0.21 -6.50 2.92
N GLY A 120 -0.49 -5.73 3.73
CA GLY A 120 -1.32 -4.59 3.34
C GLY A 120 -1.58 -3.70 4.55
N TYR A 121 -2.42 -2.68 4.39
CA TYR A 121 -2.71 -1.72 5.45
C TYR A 121 -4.20 -1.49 5.62
N ARG A 122 -4.71 -1.59 6.86
CA ARG A 122 -5.97 -0.93 7.22
C ARG A 122 -5.64 0.49 7.66
N ILE A 123 -6.27 1.47 7.03
CA ILE A 123 -6.02 2.89 7.32
C ILE A 123 -7.34 3.54 7.73
N ASN A 124 -7.37 4.08 8.95
CA ASN A 124 -8.50 4.85 9.44
C ASN A 124 -8.20 6.35 9.38
N GLY A 125 -9.25 7.16 9.27
CA GLY A 125 -9.14 8.61 9.23
C GLY A 125 -10.50 9.30 9.30
N GLN A 126 -10.49 10.63 9.26
CA GLN A 126 -11.73 11.41 9.26
C GLN A 126 -12.53 11.16 7.97
N LYS A 127 -13.77 10.70 8.09
CA LYS A 127 -14.68 10.53 6.95
C LYS A 127 -15.38 11.86 6.66
N ASP A 128 -14.95 12.57 5.62
CA ASP A 128 -15.54 13.82 5.14
C ASP A 128 -15.52 13.83 3.60
N GLN A 129 -16.62 13.38 3.00
CA GLN A 129 -16.75 13.27 1.55
C GLN A 129 -16.69 14.63 0.84
N HIS A 130 -17.11 15.71 1.50
CA HIS A 130 -17.06 17.05 0.90
C HIS A 130 -15.63 17.57 0.73
N LYS A 131 -14.69 17.03 1.53
CA LYS A 131 -13.25 17.29 1.41
C LYS A 131 -12.51 16.19 0.64
N GLY A 132 -13.23 15.18 0.13
CA GLY A 132 -12.65 14.04 -0.58
C GLY A 132 -11.99 12.99 0.32
N HIS A 133 -12.31 12.95 1.62
CA HIS A 133 -11.76 11.94 2.52
C HIS A 133 -12.58 10.65 2.46
N HIS A 134 -12.00 9.63 1.82
CA HIS A 134 -12.61 8.31 1.60
C HIS A 134 -11.97 7.20 2.46
N PHE A 135 -11.56 7.52 3.70
CA PHE A 135 -11.04 6.50 4.61
C PHE A 135 -12.11 5.43 4.86
N ASP A 136 -11.73 4.17 4.68
CA ASP A 136 -12.58 3.04 4.97
C ASP A 136 -11.79 1.93 5.64
N TRP A 137 -12.17 1.64 6.89
CA TRP A 137 -11.48 0.67 7.73
C TRP A 137 -11.69 -0.78 7.27
N GLU A 138 -12.84 -1.04 6.64
CA GLU A 138 -13.23 -2.38 6.21
C GLU A 138 -12.36 -2.88 5.05
N ASN A 139 -11.75 -1.97 4.29
CA ASN A 139 -10.86 -2.30 3.19
C ASN A 139 -9.40 -2.42 3.65
N ILE A 140 -8.72 -3.46 3.19
CA ILE A 140 -7.27 -3.58 3.36
C ILE A 140 -6.59 -3.12 2.08
N LEU A 141 -5.79 -2.06 2.20
CA LEU A 141 -5.18 -1.35 1.10
C LEU A 141 -3.84 -1.95 0.74
N LEU A 142 -3.52 -1.90 -0.56
CA LEU A 142 -2.21 -2.26 -1.07
C LEU A 142 -1.21 -1.13 -0.78
N ASP A 143 0.04 -1.50 -0.52
CA ASP A 143 1.15 -0.55 -0.43
C ASP A 143 1.47 0.03 -1.82
N PRO A 144 1.42 1.36 -2.01
CA PRO A 144 1.81 1.99 -3.28
C PRO A 144 3.25 1.70 -3.72
N TYR A 145 4.11 1.27 -2.79
CA TYR A 145 5.52 0.94 -3.03
C TYR A 145 5.79 -0.57 -3.09
N ALA A 146 4.75 -1.40 -3.06
CA ALA A 146 4.89 -2.86 -3.18
C ALA A 146 5.71 -3.24 -4.43
N LYS A 147 6.69 -4.13 -4.26
CA LYS A 147 7.56 -4.59 -5.35
C LYS A 147 6.99 -5.77 -6.14
N ALA A 148 6.14 -6.55 -5.50
CA ALA A 148 5.34 -7.60 -6.11
C ALA A 148 3.98 -7.64 -5.42
N VAL A 149 2.96 -8.02 -6.17
CA VAL A 149 1.56 -8.04 -5.73
C VAL A 149 0.97 -9.41 -6.02
N LEU A 150 0.25 -9.97 -5.06
CA LEU A 150 -0.53 -11.20 -5.24
C LEU A 150 -2.01 -10.87 -5.20
N SER A 151 -2.78 -11.45 -6.13
CA SER A 151 -4.21 -11.19 -6.30
C SER A 151 -5.08 -12.32 -5.72
N GLY A 152 -4.92 -12.56 -4.42
CA GLY A 152 -5.72 -13.56 -3.71
C GLY A 152 -5.45 -14.98 -4.18
N ASP A 153 -6.52 -15.64 -4.65
CA ASP A 153 -6.50 -17.02 -5.15
C ASP A 153 -6.22 -17.15 -6.65
N ARG A 154 -6.26 -16.03 -7.40
CA ARG A 154 -6.04 -16.02 -8.85
C ARG A 154 -4.61 -16.39 -9.18
N LYS A 155 -4.44 -17.25 -10.19
CA LYS A 155 -3.12 -17.70 -10.65
C LYS A 155 -2.86 -17.44 -12.12
N LYS A 156 -3.92 -17.29 -12.90
CA LYS A 156 -3.85 -17.18 -14.35
C LYS A 156 -4.59 -15.94 -14.81
N TYR A 157 -4.07 -15.36 -15.88
CA TYR A 157 -4.73 -14.28 -16.60
C TYR A 157 -6.15 -14.68 -17.03
N GLY A 158 -7.14 -13.88 -16.67
CA GLY A 158 -8.55 -14.06 -17.00
C GLY A 158 -9.31 -14.99 -16.04
N GLU A 159 -8.68 -15.46 -14.97
CA GLU A 159 -9.32 -16.32 -13.95
C GLU A 159 -10.04 -15.45 -12.91
N GLN A 160 -11.35 -15.64 -12.74
CA GLN A 160 -12.11 -15.00 -11.67
C GLN A 160 -11.75 -15.61 -10.30
N SER A 161 -11.82 -14.81 -9.24
CA SER A 161 -11.65 -15.30 -7.87
C SER A 161 -12.81 -16.24 -7.48
N ALA A 162 -12.48 -17.36 -6.86
CA ALA A 162 -13.45 -18.28 -6.27
C ALA A 162 -13.75 -17.96 -4.80
N MET A 163 -13.01 -17.02 -4.21
CA MET A 163 -13.11 -16.65 -2.79
C MET A 163 -13.92 -15.38 -2.54
N CYS A 164 -14.28 -14.65 -3.60
CA CYS A 164 -15.08 -13.43 -3.52
C CYS A 164 -16.58 -13.69 -3.37
N GLN A 165 -17.29 -12.65 -2.95
CA GLN A 165 -18.75 -12.63 -3.04
C GLN A 165 -19.19 -12.54 -4.52
N VAL A 166 -20.42 -13.00 -4.78
CA VAL A 166 -20.99 -12.96 -6.12
C VAL A 166 -21.12 -11.51 -6.59
N GLY A 167 -20.52 -11.20 -7.74
CA GLY A 167 -20.44 -9.85 -8.32
C GLY A 167 -19.15 -9.08 -8.00
N GLU A 168 -18.28 -9.61 -7.14
CA GLU A 168 -16.99 -8.99 -6.75
C GLU A 168 -15.79 -9.86 -7.17
N GLU A 169 -16.00 -10.88 -8.00
CA GLU A 169 -15.00 -11.89 -8.35
C GLU A 169 -13.80 -11.34 -9.13
N CYS A 170 -13.94 -10.14 -9.71
CA CYS A 170 -12.85 -9.44 -10.37
C CYS A 170 -11.91 -8.70 -9.39
N TRP A 171 -12.31 -8.47 -8.13
CA TRP A 171 -11.54 -7.75 -7.12
C TRP A 171 -11.33 -8.56 -5.84
N PRO A 172 -10.54 -9.66 -5.86
CA PRO A 172 -10.12 -10.32 -4.63
C PRO A 172 -9.24 -9.41 -3.77
N GLN A 173 -8.97 -9.81 -2.52
CA GLN A 173 -7.98 -9.12 -1.69
C GLN A 173 -6.59 -9.23 -2.32
N TYR A 174 -5.99 -8.09 -2.65
CA TYR A 174 -4.60 -7.99 -3.09
C TYR A 174 -3.68 -7.80 -1.87
N ALA A 175 -2.44 -8.27 -1.97
CA ALA A 175 -1.42 -8.02 -0.95
C ALA A 175 -0.05 -7.82 -1.60
N GLY A 176 0.78 -6.97 -1.00
CA GLY A 176 2.18 -6.83 -1.37
C GLY A 176 2.99 -8.01 -0.85
N ALA A 177 4.00 -8.45 -1.58
CA ALA A 177 4.97 -9.43 -1.09
C ALA A 177 6.13 -8.73 -0.39
N VAL A 178 6.58 -9.30 0.73
CA VAL A 178 7.83 -8.88 1.37
C VAL A 178 9.01 -9.25 0.46
N PRO A 179 10.01 -8.36 0.26
CA PRO A 179 11.18 -8.70 -0.55
C PRO A 179 11.96 -9.87 0.06
N SER A 180 12.44 -10.80 -0.78
CA SER A 180 13.28 -11.90 -0.31
C SER A 180 14.74 -11.48 -0.24
N ARG A 181 15.46 -11.97 0.78
CA ARG A 181 16.92 -11.82 0.86
C ARG A 181 17.65 -12.59 -0.24
N GLN A 182 16.97 -13.52 -0.90
CA GLN A 182 17.49 -14.27 -2.05
C GLN A 182 17.28 -13.53 -3.37
N ASP A 183 16.60 -12.39 -3.37
CA ASP A 183 16.34 -11.56 -4.56
C ASP A 183 17.59 -10.78 -4.99
N ASN A 184 18.65 -11.51 -5.33
CA ASN A 184 19.88 -10.99 -5.90
C ASN A 184 20.03 -11.57 -7.31
N PHE A 185 19.28 -10.98 -8.25
CA PHE A 185 19.33 -11.37 -9.65
C PHE A 185 20.74 -11.17 -10.22
N ASP A 186 21.34 -12.23 -10.75
CA ASP A 186 22.65 -12.15 -11.43
C ASP A 186 22.46 -11.54 -12.81
N TRP A 187 22.84 -10.27 -12.94
CA TRP A 187 22.79 -9.55 -14.21
C TRP A 187 23.87 -9.99 -15.21
N GLU A 188 24.81 -10.86 -14.82
CA GLU A 188 25.91 -11.34 -15.67
C GLU A 188 26.73 -10.20 -16.32
N GLY A 189 26.79 -9.03 -15.65
CA GLY A 189 27.46 -7.83 -16.15
C GLY A 189 26.73 -7.10 -17.28
N VAL A 190 25.48 -7.46 -17.61
CA VAL A 190 24.67 -6.77 -18.61
C VAL A 190 24.35 -5.35 -18.14
N THR A 191 24.50 -4.38 -19.05
CA THR A 191 24.14 -2.97 -18.81
C THR A 191 23.20 -2.47 -19.88
N SER A 192 22.40 -1.45 -19.57
CA SER A 192 21.48 -0.82 -20.52
C SER A 192 22.20 -0.38 -21.82
N PRO A 193 21.70 -0.76 -23.01
CA PRO A 193 22.18 -0.25 -24.28
C PRO A 193 21.95 1.26 -24.37
N LYS A 194 23.03 2.04 -24.47
CA LYS A 194 22.98 3.51 -24.52
C LYS A 194 22.83 4.04 -25.95
N TYR A 195 21.76 3.65 -26.65
CA TYR A 195 21.47 4.19 -27.99
C TYR A 195 21.11 5.67 -27.93
N GLU A 196 21.56 6.45 -28.91
CA GLU A 196 21.08 7.81 -29.08
C GLU A 196 19.64 7.80 -29.60
N LEU A 197 18.86 8.83 -29.26
CA LEU A 197 17.44 8.90 -29.66
C LEU A 197 17.25 8.83 -31.19
N SER A 198 18.18 9.40 -31.95
CA SER A 198 18.17 9.35 -33.42
C SER A 198 18.45 7.96 -34.01
N GLU A 199 18.98 7.03 -33.21
CA GLU A 199 19.32 5.66 -33.62
C GLU A 199 18.20 4.66 -33.29
N LEU A 200 17.19 5.06 -32.52
CA LEU A 200 16.12 4.16 -32.09
C LEU A 200 15.19 3.77 -33.24
N CYS A 201 15.04 2.47 -33.43
CA CYS A 201 14.00 1.84 -34.23
C CYS A 201 13.16 0.98 -33.26
N VAL A 202 12.05 1.56 -32.82
CA VAL A 202 11.21 1.02 -31.76
C VAL A 202 10.12 0.10 -32.32
N TYR A 203 9.88 -1.02 -31.65
CA TYR A 203 8.73 -1.88 -31.89
C TYR A 203 7.81 -1.86 -30.67
N GLU A 204 6.63 -1.28 -30.81
CA GLU A 204 5.58 -1.29 -29.79
C GLU A 204 4.90 -2.66 -29.74
N CYS A 205 4.77 -3.25 -28.54
CA CYS A 205 4.17 -4.56 -28.39
C CYS A 205 3.53 -4.82 -27.01
N HIS A 206 2.55 -5.73 -27.00
CA HIS A 206 1.92 -6.22 -25.78
C HIS A 206 2.51 -7.58 -25.40
N VAL A 207 3.03 -7.73 -24.17
CA VAL A 207 3.68 -8.96 -23.66
C VAL A 207 2.84 -10.20 -23.97
N ARG A 208 1.60 -10.24 -23.48
CA ARG A 208 0.65 -11.33 -23.77
C ARG A 208 0.33 -11.48 -25.26
N GLY A 209 -0.01 -10.39 -25.95
CA GLY A 209 -0.46 -10.41 -27.34
C GLY A 209 0.55 -10.99 -28.33
N LEU A 210 1.85 -10.90 -28.03
CA LEU A 210 2.93 -11.44 -28.86
C LEU A 210 2.92 -12.97 -29.01
N THR A 211 2.44 -13.69 -28.00
CA THR A 211 2.60 -15.15 -27.90
C THR A 211 1.35 -15.89 -27.47
N ALA A 212 0.27 -15.19 -27.11
CA ALA A 212 -0.97 -15.82 -26.63
C ALA A 212 -1.63 -16.78 -27.63
N GLN A 213 -1.47 -16.56 -28.95
CA GLN A 213 -2.01 -17.48 -29.97
C GLN A 213 -1.30 -18.85 -29.98
N ASP A 214 -0.04 -18.87 -29.55
CA ASP A 214 0.79 -20.07 -29.45
C ASP A 214 0.68 -20.74 -28.06
N GLY A 215 -0.28 -20.30 -27.23
CA GLY A 215 -0.45 -20.78 -25.85
C GLY A 215 0.50 -20.15 -24.82
N GLY A 216 1.31 -19.16 -25.22
CA GLY A 216 2.15 -18.38 -24.32
C GLY A 216 1.41 -17.18 -23.72
N GLY A 217 2.17 -16.15 -23.37
CA GLY A 217 1.68 -14.83 -22.97
C GLY A 217 2.37 -14.27 -21.72
N THR A 218 3.55 -14.80 -21.38
CA THR A 218 4.38 -14.41 -20.24
C THR A 218 5.66 -13.70 -20.72
N TYR A 219 6.44 -13.16 -19.79
CA TYR A 219 7.74 -12.54 -20.10
C TYR A 219 8.73 -13.55 -20.72
N ASP A 220 8.76 -14.80 -20.23
CA ASP A 220 9.64 -15.85 -20.74
C ASP A 220 9.34 -16.22 -22.19
N ASP A 221 8.06 -16.16 -22.60
CA ASP A 221 7.64 -16.49 -23.96
C ASP A 221 8.15 -15.48 -25.01
N ILE A 222 8.55 -14.28 -24.58
CA ILE A 222 9.08 -13.24 -25.48
C ILE A 222 10.55 -13.50 -25.82
N ILE A 223 11.31 -14.12 -24.91
CA ILE A 223 12.76 -14.34 -25.07
C ILE A 223 13.09 -15.03 -26.41
N PRO A 224 12.41 -16.13 -26.80
CA PRO A 224 12.64 -16.78 -28.10
C PRO A 224 12.31 -15.91 -29.32
N LYS A 225 11.51 -14.84 -29.17
CA LYS A 225 11.14 -13.92 -30.26
C LYS A 225 12.17 -12.79 -30.43
N LEU A 226 13.04 -12.52 -29.45
CA LEU A 226 14.06 -11.45 -29.52
C LEU A 226 14.95 -11.52 -30.78
N PRO A 227 15.43 -12.69 -31.24
CA PRO A 227 16.22 -12.78 -32.48
C PRO A 227 15.44 -12.35 -33.73
N TYR A 228 14.11 -12.52 -33.75
CA TYR A 228 13.29 -12.05 -34.87
C TYR A 228 13.27 -10.52 -34.94
N PHE A 229 13.01 -9.84 -33.82
CA PHE A 229 13.00 -8.37 -33.79
C PHE A 229 14.35 -7.79 -34.20
N LYS A 230 15.44 -8.39 -33.72
CA LYS A 230 16.79 -8.00 -34.12
C LYS A 230 17.04 -8.19 -35.63
N ARG A 231 16.57 -9.29 -36.23
CA ARG A 231 16.68 -9.51 -37.69
C ARG A 231 15.85 -8.51 -38.51
N MET A 232 14.72 -8.07 -37.98
CA MET A 232 13.86 -7.06 -38.60
C MET A 232 14.44 -5.65 -38.51
N GLY A 233 15.51 -5.45 -37.73
CA GLY A 233 16.20 -4.16 -37.59
C GLY A 233 15.75 -3.33 -36.39
N PHE A 234 14.84 -3.84 -35.56
CA PHE A 234 14.45 -3.17 -34.31
C PHE A 234 15.57 -3.29 -33.26
N ASN A 235 15.83 -2.21 -32.54
CA ASN A 235 16.82 -2.15 -31.46
C ASN A 235 16.23 -1.78 -30.10
N ALA A 236 14.94 -1.44 -30.03
CA ALA A 236 14.20 -1.21 -28.80
C ALA A 236 12.79 -1.82 -28.89
N LEU A 237 12.32 -2.39 -27.79
CA LEU A 237 10.93 -2.82 -27.62
C LEU A 237 10.24 -1.85 -26.66
N GLU A 238 9.09 -1.31 -27.07
CA GLU A 238 8.22 -0.52 -26.21
C GLU A 238 7.07 -1.41 -25.75
N LEU A 239 7.09 -1.80 -24.48
CA LEU A 239 6.06 -2.67 -23.92
C LEU A 239 4.84 -1.85 -23.49
N LEU A 240 3.65 -2.27 -23.91
CA LEU A 240 2.39 -1.84 -23.30
C LEU A 240 2.41 -2.11 -21.78
N PRO A 241 1.55 -1.46 -20.97
CA PRO A 241 1.67 -1.43 -19.51
C PRO A 241 2.04 -2.78 -18.86
N ILE A 242 3.17 -2.77 -18.14
CA ILE A 242 3.74 -3.95 -17.47
C ILE A 242 3.66 -3.88 -15.93
N HIS A 243 3.20 -2.75 -15.39
CA HIS A 243 2.86 -2.67 -13.97
C HIS A 243 1.58 -3.46 -13.70
N GLU A 244 1.42 -3.95 -12.47
CA GLU A 244 0.24 -4.71 -12.07
C GLU A 244 -1.06 -3.97 -12.43
N PHE A 245 -1.97 -4.67 -13.11
CA PHE A 245 -3.30 -4.19 -13.44
C PHE A 245 -4.30 -5.34 -13.38
N ASN A 246 -5.58 -5.01 -13.20
CA ASN A 246 -6.64 -5.99 -13.17
C ASN A 246 -7.29 -6.15 -14.55
N GLU A 247 -6.97 -7.24 -15.24
CA GLU A 247 -7.50 -7.55 -16.57
C GLU A 247 -9.00 -7.86 -16.61
N LEU A 248 -9.62 -8.05 -15.44
CA LEU A 248 -11.04 -8.34 -15.29
C LEU A 248 -11.89 -7.10 -14.98
N GLU A 249 -11.26 -5.95 -14.70
CA GLU A 249 -11.97 -4.72 -14.32
C GLU A 249 -12.92 -4.24 -15.43
N ILE A 250 -12.45 -4.29 -16.67
CA ILE A 250 -13.25 -3.95 -17.85
C ILE A 250 -13.78 -5.25 -18.41
N GLY A 251 -15.01 -5.60 -18.04
CA GLY A 251 -15.68 -6.78 -18.57
C GLY A 251 -15.62 -6.81 -20.11
N ARG A 252 -15.21 -7.94 -20.67
CA ARG A 252 -15.40 -8.18 -22.10
C ARG A 252 -16.90 -8.31 -22.32
N ALA A 253 -17.50 -7.30 -22.95
CA ALA A 253 -18.86 -7.39 -23.50
C ALA A 253 -18.96 -8.55 -24.50
#